data_AF-A0A415K1F3-F1
#
_entry.id   AF-A0A415K1F3-F1
#
_cell.length_a   1.000
_cell.length_b   1.000
_cell.length_c   1.000
_cell.angle_alpha   90.00
_cell.angle_beta   90.00
_cell.angle_gamma   90.00
#
_symmetry.space_group_name_H-M   'P 1'
#
loop_
_entity.id
_entity.type
_entity.pdbx_description
1 polymer ?
#
loop_
_entity_poly.entity_id
_entity_poly.type
_entity_poly.pdbx_seq_one_letter_code
_entity_poly.pdbx_strand_id
1 'polypeptide(L)'
;MELNTLILGQDQYYSLDSYKTKLNNNVLVVGTSGSGKTRSIVTPNLLQGVGSYIVSDPKGNLYRKYKDILESMGYEVKKLDFTEPTHSAHYNFFRYIRCTQDIVKVAHMLIY
;
A
#
# COMPACT_ATOMS: atom_id res chain seq x y z
N MET A 1 12.52 -19.08 -2.96
CA MET A 1 11.09 -18.69 -3.00
C MET A 1 10.74 -18.39 -4.44
N GLU A 2 9.55 -18.80 -4.93
CA GLU A 2 9.02 -18.22 -6.16
C GLU A 2 8.96 -16.70 -5.97
N LEU A 3 9.67 -15.96 -6.83
CA LEU A 3 9.46 -14.53 -7.00
C LEU A 3 7.98 -14.35 -7.36
N ASN A 4 7.28 -13.41 -6.70
CA ASN A 4 5.87 -13.08 -6.94
C ASN A 4 4.81 -13.92 -6.17
N THR A 5 4.97 -14.03 -4.85
CA THR A 5 4.01 -14.71 -3.96
C THR A 5 3.58 -13.82 -2.79
N LEU A 6 2.31 -13.87 -2.41
CA LEU A 6 1.77 -13.25 -1.20
C LEU A 6 2.09 -14.12 0.02
N ILE A 7 2.56 -13.48 1.09
CA ILE A 7 2.89 -14.13 2.36
C ILE A 7 1.68 -14.02 3.30
N LEU A 8 1.09 -15.14 3.70
CA LEU A 8 -0.09 -15.19 4.59
C LEU A 8 0.21 -15.72 6.00
N GLY A 9 1.38 -16.31 6.19
CA GLY A 9 1.80 -16.88 7.46
C GLY A 9 3.02 -17.78 7.28
N GLN A 10 3.36 -18.51 8.34
CA GLN A 10 4.43 -19.50 8.27
C GLN A 10 4.08 -20.60 7.27
N ASP A 11 4.94 -20.80 6.27
CA ASP A 11 4.78 -21.79 5.20
C ASP A 11 3.47 -21.65 4.40
N GLN A 12 2.82 -20.48 4.48
CA GLN A 12 1.60 -20.17 3.74
C GLN A 12 1.90 -19.06 2.73
N TYR A 13 2.10 -19.48 1.49
CA TYR A 13 2.38 -18.61 0.35
C TYR A 13 1.33 -18.81 -0.73
N TYR A 14 0.91 -17.71 -1.36
CA TYR A 14 -0.09 -17.73 -2.42
C TYR A 14 0.45 -17.05 -3.67
N SER A 15 0.24 -17.63 -4.85
CA SER A 15 0.72 -17.00 -6.08
C SER A 15 -0.05 -15.70 -6.36
N LEU A 16 0.67 -14.64 -6.74
CA LEU A 16 0.06 -13.38 -7.17
C LEU A 16 -0.38 -13.41 -8.65
N ASP A 17 -0.12 -14.50 -9.37
CA ASP A 17 -0.59 -14.67 -10.75
C ASP A 17 -2.07 -15.10 -10.75
N SER A 18 -2.96 -14.13 -10.97
CA SER A 18 -4.40 -14.36 -11.07
C SER A 18 -4.82 -15.25 -12.25
N TYR A 19 -4.00 -15.39 -13.30
CA TYR A 19 -4.27 -16.33 -14.38
C TYR A 19 -4.00 -17.78 -13.95
N LYS A 20 -2.97 -17.99 -13.13
CA LYS A 20 -2.64 -19.30 -12.53
C LYS A 20 -3.65 -19.67 -11.45
N THR A 21 -3.97 -18.75 -10.54
CA THR A 21 -4.86 -19.04 -9.39
C THR A 21 -6.34 -19.01 -9.73
N LYS A 22 -6.73 -18.37 -10.85
CA LYS A 22 -8.13 -18.09 -11.22
C LYS A 22 -8.89 -17.30 -10.15
N LEU A 23 -8.17 -16.58 -9.29
CA LEU A 23 -8.72 -15.81 -8.18
C LEU A 23 -8.10 -14.40 -8.16
N ASN A 24 -8.82 -13.45 -7.56
CA ASN A 24 -8.25 -12.14 -7.26
C ASN A 24 -7.33 -12.23 -6.04
N ASN A 25 -6.39 -11.29 -5.92
CA ASN A 25 -5.36 -11.29 -4.87
C ASN A 25 -5.79 -10.51 -3.61
N ASN A 26 -7.09 -10.22 -3.44
CA ASN A 26 -7.57 -9.47 -2.28
C ASN A 26 -7.57 -10.36 -1.04
N VAL A 27 -7.10 -9.82 0.08
CA VAL A 27 -7.02 -10.55 1.35
C VAL A 27 -7.64 -9.75 2.48
N LEU A 28 -8.53 -10.42 3.22
CA LEU A 28 -9.11 -9.91 4.46
C LEU A 28 -8.40 -10.53 5.66
N VAL A 29 -7.79 -9.70 6.49
CA VAL A 29 -7.11 -10.14 7.71
C VAL A 29 -7.89 -9.65 8.93
N VAL A 30 -8.48 -10.59 9.68
CA VAL A 30 -9.26 -10.29 10.89
C VAL A 30 -8.46 -10.62 12.14
N GLY A 31 -8.54 -9.74 13.15
CA GLY A 31 -7.93 -9.99 14.45
C GLY A 31 -8.11 -8.81 15.41
N THR A 32 -7.92 -9.03 16.70
CA THR A 32 -8.01 -8.00 17.73
C THR A 32 -6.87 -6.98 17.66
N SER A 33 -6.99 -5.85 18.36
CA SER A 33 -5.85 -4.94 18.51
C SER A 33 -4.67 -5.68 19.17
N GLY A 34 -3.45 -5.44 18.71
CA GLY A 34 -2.26 -6.14 19.23
C GLY A 34 -2.07 -7.58 18.70
N SER A 35 -2.99 -8.13 17.90
CA SER A 35 -2.90 -9.50 17.36
C SER A 35 -1.78 -9.72 16.32
N GLY A 36 -0.94 -8.72 16.07
CA GLY A 36 0.21 -8.84 15.17
C GLY A 36 -0.07 -8.67 13.68
N LYS A 37 -1.28 -8.29 13.23
CA LYS A 37 -1.64 -8.13 11.79
C LYS A 37 -0.56 -7.40 10.96
N THR A 38 -0.09 -6.26 11.47
CA THR A 38 0.94 -5.46 10.80
C THR A 38 2.29 -6.18 10.72
N ARG A 39 2.68 -6.90 11.78
CA ARG A 39 3.96 -7.61 11.84
C ARG A 39 3.93 -8.89 11.01
N SER A 40 2.83 -9.62 11.05
CA SER A 40 2.72 -10.95 10.44
C SER A 40 2.31 -10.93 8.98
N ILE A 41 1.57 -9.91 8.53
CA ILE A 41 1.08 -9.82 7.14
C ILE A 41 1.68 -8.62 6.42
N VAL A 42 1.47 -7.39 6.94
CA VAL A 42 1.85 -6.18 6.19
C VAL A 42 3.37 -6.07 6.03
N THR A 43 4.12 -6.22 7.12
CA THR A 43 5.59 -6.09 7.12
C THR A 43 6.28 -7.05 6.16
N PRO A 44 6.06 -8.38 6.21
CA PRO A 44 6.76 -9.29 5.32
C PRO A 44 6.43 -9.04 3.84
N ASN A 45 5.16 -8.76 3.50
CA ASN A 45 4.79 -8.46 2.12
C ASN A 45 5.35 -7.12 1.62
N LEU A 46 5.50 -6.13 2.50
CA LEU A 46 6.13 -4.86 2.17
C LEU A 46 7.63 -5.04 1.92
N LEU A 47 8.31 -5.79 2.79
CA LEU A 47 9.75 -6.05 2.69
C LEU A 47 10.13 -7.04 1.59
N GLN A 48 9.16 -7.81 1.09
CA GLN A 48 9.38 -8.68 -0.07
C GLN A 48 9.57 -7.87 -1.37
N GLY A 49 9.01 -6.65 -1.45
CA GLY A 49 9.25 -5.73 -2.57
C GLY A 49 8.80 -6.24 -3.94
N VAL A 50 7.65 -6.93 -4.01
CA VAL A 50 7.18 -7.59 -5.23
C VAL A 50 6.56 -6.62 -6.24
N GLY A 51 6.00 -5.50 -5.78
CA GLY A 51 5.28 -4.56 -6.66
C GLY A 51 5.20 -3.16 -6.10
N SER A 52 4.33 -2.32 -6.64
CA SER A 52 4.08 -0.97 -6.13
C SER A 52 3.12 -1.01 -4.94
N TYR A 53 3.35 -0.14 -3.95
CA TYR A 53 2.57 -0.14 -2.71
C TYR A 53 1.91 1.21 -2.46
N ILE A 54 0.64 1.15 -2.04
CA ILE A 54 -0.07 2.26 -1.39
C ILE A 54 -0.42 1.75 0.02
N VAL A 55 0.10 2.43 1.04
CA VAL A 55 -0.04 1.99 2.42
C VAL A 55 -0.73 3.07 3.24
N SER A 56 -1.85 2.71 3.87
CA SER A 56 -2.45 3.54 4.91
C SER A 56 -1.70 3.27 6.23
N ASP A 57 -0.97 4.27 6.72
CA ASP A 57 -0.21 4.20 7.97
C ASP A 57 -0.65 5.30 8.95
N PRO A 58 -1.79 5.14 9.63
CA PRO A 58 -2.34 6.16 10.53
C PRO A 58 -1.41 6.55 11.70
N LYS A 59 -0.43 5.69 12.03
CA LYS A 59 0.51 5.92 13.15
C LYS A 59 1.89 6.39 12.69
N GLY A 60 2.15 6.44 11.39
CA GLY A 60 3.47 6.74 10.80
C GLY A 60 4.56 5.72 11.13
N ASN A 61 4.21 4.55 11.66
CA ASN A 61 5.18 3.56 12.14
C ASN A 61 5.82 2.77 11.01
N LEU A 62 5.07 2.50 9.94
CA LEU A 62 5.57 1.77 8.78
C LEU A 62 6.54 2.64 8.00
N TYR A 63 6.17 3.90 7.75
CA TYR A 63 7.06 4.84 7.06
C TYR A 63 8.38 5.01 7.82
N ARG A 64 8.33 5.33 9.12
CA ARG A 64 9.54 5.52 9.95
C ARG A 64 10.46 4.30 9.98
N LYS A 65 9.91 3.08 9.91
CA LYS A 65 10.70 1.85 10.03
C LYS A 65 11.24 1.32 8.72
N TYR A 66 10.48 1.48 7.63
CA TYR A 66 10.72 0.73 6.40
C TYR A 66 11.02 1.61 5.18
N LYS A 67 10.90 2.94 5.29
CA LYS A 67 11.24 3.87 4.20
C LYS A 67 12.65 3.61 3.67
N ASP A 68 13.67 3.67 4.53
CA ASP A 68 15.06 3.56 4.11
C ASP A 68 15.37 2.19 3.49
N ILE A 69 14.69 1.13 3.98
CA ILE A 69 14.81 -0.22 3.41
C ILE A 69 14.21 -0.26 2.01
N LEU A 70 13.00 0.28 1.82
CA LEU A 70 12.36 0.33 0.50
C LEU A 70 13.18 1.19 -0.48
N GLU A 71 13.71 2.33 -0.05
CA GLU A 71 14.60 3.17 -0.87
C GLU A 71 15.86 2.39 -1.28
N SER A 72 16.45 1.60 -0.37
CA SER A 72 17.60 0.73 -0.70
C SER A 72 17.27 -0.38 -1.70
N MET A 73 15.99 -0.77 -1.81
CA MET A 73 15.47 -1.71 -2.81
C MET A 73 15.12 -1.03 -4.14
N GLY A 74 15.36 0.29 -4.27
CA GLY A 74 15.11 1.07 -5.49
C GLY A 74 13.73 1.71 -5.57
N TYR A 75 12.95 1.73 -4.49
CA TYR A 75 11.65 2.41 -4.48
C TYR A 75 11.79 3.92 -4.33
N GLU A 76 10.95 4.66 -5.07
CA GLU A 76 10.64 6.06 -4.73
C GLU A 76 9.57 6.08 -3.64
N VAL A 77 9.94 6.39 -2.41
CA VAL A 77 9.01 6.40 -1.27
C VAL A 77 8.48 7.81 -1.03
N LYS A 78 7.16 8.00 -1.17
CA LYS A 78 6.47 9.27 -0.92
C LYS A 78 5.55 9.16 0.29
N LYS A 79 5.63 10.12 1.21
CA LYS A 79 4.71 10.25 2.36
C LYS A 79 3.64 11.29 2.08
N LEU A 80 2.38 10.88 1.96
CA LEU A 80 1.25 11.80 1.97
C LEU A 80 0.69 11.90 3.40
N ASP A 81 1.05 12.99 4.07
CA ASP A 81 0.69 13.35 5.44
C ASP A 81 -0.28 14.55 5.43
N PHE A 82 -1.46 14.36 6.02
CA PHE A 82 -2.49 15.41 6.12
C PHE A 82 -2.43 16.19 7.44
N THR A 83 -1.62 15.75 8.39
CA THR A 83 -1.47 16.38 9.72
C THR A 83 -0.34 17.40 9.73
N GLU A 84 0.76 17.12 9.02
CA GLU A 84 1.88 18.04 8.80
C GLU A 84 2.11 18.28 7.30
N PRO A 85 1.29 19.14 6.65
CA PRO A 85 1.36 19.35 5.20
C PRO A 85 2.72 19.88 4.70
N THR A 86 3.50 20.54 5.56
CA THR A 86 4.84 21.05 5.23
C THR A 86 5.88 19.95 5.05
N HIS A 87 5.69 18.79 5.68
CA HIS A 87 6.58 17.63 5.61
C HIS A 87 5.96 16.48 4.81
N SER A 88 5.07 16.81 3.89
CA SER A 88 4.23 15.90 3.14
C SER A 88 4.49 16.03 1.65
N ALA A 89 4.34 14.95 0.90
CA ALA A 89 4.22 15.00 -0.54
C ALA A 89 2.96 15.80 -0.89
N HIS A 90 3.09 16.72 -1.85
CA HIS A 90 1.95 17.47 -2.33
C HIS A 90 1.23 16.73 -3.46
N TYR A 91 -0.10 16.82 -3.45
CA TYR A 91 -0.94 16.26 -4.49
C TYR A 91 -1.90 17.32 -5.01
N ASN A 92 -1.91 17.53 -6.33
CA ASN A 92 -2.82 18.44 -6.99
C ASN A 92 -3.84 17.67 -7.81
N PHE A 93 -5.05 17.51 -7.27
CA PHE A 93 -6.18 16.84 -7.93
C PHE A 93 -6.53 17.47 -9.28
N PHE A 94 -6.43 18.80 -9.41
CA PHE A 94 -6.78 19.52 -10.64
C PHE A 94 -5.86 19.15 -11.82
N ARG A 95 -4.64 18.68 -11.55
CA ARG A 95 -3.71 18.21 -12.59
C ARG A 95 -4.27 17.03 -13.40
N TYR A 96 -5.21 16.29 -12.83
CA TYR A 96 -5.78 15.07 -13.42
C TYR A 96 -7.11 15.30 -14.13
N ILE A 97 -7.64 16.53 -14.15
CA ILE A 97 -8.85 16.86 -14.91
C ILE A 97 -8.47 17.01 -16.37
N ARG A 98 -8.86 16.05 -17.22
CA ARG A 98 -8.59 16.06 -18.66
C ARG A 98 -9.86 16.25 -19.48
N CYS A 99 -11.00 15.87 -18.93
CA CYS A 99 -12.31 16.08 -19.52
C CYS A 99 -13.37 16.43 -18.46
N THR A 100 -14.56 16.84 -18.90
CA THR A 100 -15.67 17.22 -18.02
C THR A 100 -16.08 16.10 -17.06
N GLN A 101 -15.95 14.84 -17.49
CA GLN A 101 -16.25 13.68 -16.65
C GLN A 101 -15.31 13.56 -15.44
N ASP A 102 -14.05 14.01 -15.56
CA ASP A 102 -13.10 13.97 -14.45
C ASP A 102 -13.44 15.01 -13.37
N ILE A 103 -14.11 16.11 -13.74
CA ILE A 103 -14.61 17.10 -12.76
C ILE A 103 -15.57 16.42 -11.78
N VAL A 104 -16.50 15.62 -12.30
CA VAL A 104 -17.47 14.89 -11.47
C VAL A 104 -16.76 13.87 -10.56
N LYS A 105 -15.76 13.14 -11.08
CA LYS A 105 -14.97 12.19 -10.28
C LYS A 105 -14.19 12.87 -9.17
N VAL A 106 -13.49 13.96 -9.48
CA VAL A 106 -12.70 14.71 -8.49
C VAL A 106 -13.62 15.32 -7.42
N ALA A 107 -14.75 15.91 -7.83
CA ALA A 107 -15.74 16.42 -6.89
C ALA A 107 -16.26 15.32 -5.95
N HIS A 108 -16.53 14.14 -6.51
CA HIS A 108 -16.95 12.99 -5.70
C HIS A 108 -15.86 12.56 -4.71
N MET A 109 -14.61 12.40 -5.15
CA MET A 109 -13.49 11.99 -4.28
C MET A 109 -13.19 12.95 -3.13
N LEU A 110 -13.53 14.24 -3.26
CA LEU A 110 -13.26 15.25 -2.23
C LEU A 110 -14.39 15.36 -1.20
N ILE A 111 -15.62 15.07 -1.61
CA ILE A 111 -16.82 15.27 -0.79
C ILE A 111 -17.30 13.96 -0.14
N TYR A 112 -17.20 12.85 -0.87
CA TYR A 112 -17.72 11.54 -0.51
C TYR A 112 -16.60 10.53 -0.35
#